data_AF-A0A1B6DW81-F1
#
_entry.id   AF-A0A1B6DW81-F1
#
_cell.length_a   1.000
_cell.length_b   1.000
_cell.length_c   1.000
_cell.angle_alpha   90.00
_cell.angle_beta   90.00
_cell.angle_gamma   90.00
#
_symmetry.space_group_name_H-M   'P 1'
#
loop_
_entity.id
_entity.type
_entity.pdbx_description
1 polymer ?
#
loop_
_entity_poly.entity_id
_entity_poly.type
_entity_poly.pdbx_seq_one_letter_code
_entity_poly.pdbx_strand_id
1 'polypeptide(L)'
;MTMFRHEGRRPKRPSFPALLHYRQKTFDSIGIVPGNGEEWYYFRTAVSHLLNTKLVLSYAEKQNFVTSRFIDYIDLFQNETRQNIMYDIFSHLLKFTIEGISVTCPGILIPCLDSIKNSNEIMTASIDFMDGLYLTLKEPNIWKFYKTKGYKKLECAHSSIYRQINKHLHEIKRMHNNGNLKEPFMAALLHNSSIQWQDVVMLTMEIFLGGIDATATT
;
A
#
# COMPACT_ATOMS: atom_id res chain seq x y z
N MET A 1 -27.52 -16.41 4.61
CA MET A 1 -26.47 -16.62 3.59
C MET A 1 -26.94 -16.21 2.17
N THR A 2 -27.70 -15.10 2.04
CA THR A 2 -28.32 -14.64 0.77
C THR A 2 -27.65 -13.41 0.15
N MET A 3 -26.96 -12.58 0.94
CA MET A 3 -26.31 -11.35 0.49
C MET A 3 -25.33 -11.58 -0.69
N PHE A 4 -24.37 -12.50 -0.55
CA PHE A 4 -23.37 -12.80 -1.60
C PHE A 4 -23.97 -13.37 -2.89
N ARG A 5 -25.16 -13.98 -2.83
CA ARG A 5 -25.84 -14.51 -4.03
C ARG A 5 -26.44 -13.39 -4.89
N HIS A 6 -26.68 -12.21 -4.31
CA HIS A 6 -27.29 -11.06 -5.00
C HIS A 6 -26.32 -9.90 -5.25
N GLU A 7 -25.03 -10.06 -4.92
CA GLU A 7 -24.03 -9.00 -5.01
C GLU A 7 -23.68 -8.60 -6.46
N GLY A 8 -23.87 -9.52 -7.42
CA GLY A 8 -23.60 -9.29 -8.83
C GLY A 8 -22.09 -9.22 -9.16
N ARG A 9 -21.76 -8.89 -10.41
CA ARG A 9 -20.35 -8.84 -10.88
C ARG A 9 -19.60 -7.57 -10.45
N ARG A 10 -20.34 -6.54 -10.05
CA ARG A 10 -19.84 -5.19 -9.78
C ARG A 10 -20.37 -4.73 -8.42
N PRO A 11 -19.81 -5.29 -7.32
CA PRO A 11 -20.27 -4.99 -5.97
C PRO A 11 -20.23 -3.49 -5.69
N LYS A 12 -21.08 -3.08 -4.75
CA LYS A 12 -21.06 -1.73 -4.18
C LYS A 12 -20.78 -1.81 -2.69
N ARG A 13 -19.89 -0.96 -2.21
CA ARG A 13 -19.55 -0.79 -0.80
C ARG A 13 -19.56 0.68 -0.41
N PRO A 14 -19.70 1.00 0.89
CA PRO A 14 -19.42 2.35 1.37
C PRO A 14 -18.05 2.82 0.85
N SER A 15 -18.05 3.96 0.17
CA SER A 15 -16.84 4.54 -0.41
C SER A 15 -16.06 5.35 0.63
N PHE A 16 -14.93 5.93 0.22
CA PHE A 16 -14.14 6.91 0.95
C PHE A 16 -14.22 8.26 0.22
N PRO A 17 -15.27 9.08 0.45
CA PRO A 17 -15.56 10.21 -0.44
C PRO A 17 -14.49 11.30 -0.43
N ALA A 18 -13.84 11.53 0.71
CA ALA A 18 -12.72 12.47 0.81
C ALA A 18 -11.50 12.01 0.01
N LEU A 19 -11.16 10.72 0.11
CA LEU A 19 -10.09 10.11 -0.68
C LEU A 19 -10.42 10.15 -2.17
N LEU A 20 -11.65 9.81 -2.56
CA LEU A 20 -12.12 9.87 -3.93
C LEU A 20 -11.97 11.29 -4.50
N HIS A 21 -12.48 12.28 -3.78
CA HIS A 21 -12.42 13.69 -4.18
C HIS A 21 -10.99 14.18 -4.30
N TYR A 22 -10.14 13.89 -3.32
CA TYR A 22 -8.73 14.25 -3.39
C TYR A 22 -8.06 13.62 -4.61
N ARG A 23 -8.28 12.31 -4.80
CA ARG A 23 -7.66 11.58 -5.88
C ARG A 23 -8.08 12.10 -7.24
N GLN A 24 -9.38 12.23 -7.51
CA GLN A 24 -9.90 12.79 -8.77
C GLN A 24 -9.38 14.19 -9.08
N LYS A 25 -9.17 15.03 -8.06
CA LYS A 25 -8.72 16.41 -8.24
C LYS A 25 -7.20 16.53 -8.48
N THR A 26 -6.43 15.63 -7.89
CA THR A 26 -4.96 15.76 -7.82
C THR A 26 -4.24 14.73 -8.70
N PHE A 27 -4.90 13.61 -8.99
CA PHE A 27 -4.36 12.51 -9.76
C PHE A 27 -5.38 12.13 -10.84
N ASP A 28 -4.91 11.84 -12.04
CA ASP A 28 -5.76 11.31 -13.11
C ASP A 28 -6.11 9.82 -12.90
N SER A 29 -6.21 9.39 -11.63
CA SER A 29 -6.54 8.03 -11.22
C SER A 29 -7.13 8.02 -9.81
N ILE A 30 -8.16 7.20 -9.59
CA ILE A 30 -8.83 7.06 -8.28
C ILE A 30 -8.39 5.83 -7.49
N GLY A 31 -7.85 4.81 -8.18
CA GLY A 31 -7.57 3.51 -7.60
C GLY A 31 -8.81 2.65 -7.30
N ILE A 32 -8.56 1.45 -6.79
CA ILE A 32 -9.59 0.45 -6.50
C ILE A 32 -10.39 0.77 -5.23
N VAL A 33 -9.78 1.42 -4.23
CA VAL A 33 -10.35 1.53 -2.89
C VAL A 33 -11.62 2.40 -2.86
N PRO A 34 -11.61 3.65 -3.36
CA PRO A 34 -12.81 4.47 -3.35
C PRO A 34 -13.81 4.11 -4.46
N GLY A 35 -13.38 3.36 -5.49
CA GLY A 35 -14.20 2.99 -6.65
C GLY A 35 -15.33 2.02 -6.32
N ASN A 36 -16.37 2.03 -7.17
CA ASN A 36 -17.50 1.10 -7.16
C ASN A 36 -17.88 0.75 -8.60
N GLY A 37 -18.79 -0.20 -8.82
CA GLY A 37 -19.38 -0.39 -10.15
C GLY A 37 -18.36 -0.68 -11.26
N GLU A 38 -18.43 0.08 -12.35
CA GLU A 38 -17.50 -0.05 -13.48
C GLU A 38 -16.09 0.42 -13.12
N GLU A 39 -15.94 1.51 -12.35
CA GLU A 39 -14.61 2.00 -11.99
C GLU A 39 -13.87 0.98 -11.13
N TRP A 40 -14.55 0.38 -10.15
CA TRP A 40 -13.97 -0.72 -9.36
C TRP A 40 -13.59 -1.90 -10.26
N TYR A 41 -14.44 -2.28 -11.21
CA TYR A 41 -14.20 -3.42 -12.08
C TYR A 41 -12.96 -3.18 -12.96
N TYR A 42 -12.82 -1.99 -13.54
CA TYR A 42 -11.64 -1.57 -14.30
C TYR A 42 -10.35 -1.81 -13.50
N PHE A 43 -10.23 -1.24 -12.30
CA PHE A 43 -9.05 -1.43 -11.46
C PHE A 43 -8.87 -2.87 -10.96
N ARG A 44 -9.97 -3.54 -10.58
CA ARG A 44 -9.94 -4.91 -10.04
C ARG A 44 -9.38 -5.90 -11.03
N THR A 45 -9.76 -5.79 -12.30
CA THR A 45 -9.26 -6.70 -13.34
C THR A 45 -7.74 -6.60 -13.50
N ALA A 46 -7.16 -5.41 -13.38
CA ALA A 46 -5.72 -5.20 -13.48
C ALA A 46 -4.91 -5.86 -12.36
N VAL A 47 -5.46 -5.95 -11.15
CA VAL A 47 -4.76 -6.48 -9.97
C VAL A 47 -5.20 -7.90 -9.58
N SER A 48 -6.19 -8.48 -10.27
CA SER A 48 -6.74 -9.80 -9.91
C SER A 48 -5.70 -10.92 -9.96
N HIS A 49 -4.65 -10.78 -10.77
CA HIS A 49 -3.56 -11.75 -10.83
C HIS A 49 -2.80 -11.87 -9.50
N LEU A 50 -2.80 -10.84 -8.64
CA LEU A 50 -2.19 -10.87 -7.31
C LEU A 50 -2.70 -12.02 -6.44
N LEU A 51 -3.95 -12.44 -6.68
CA LEU A 51 -4.62 -13.50 -5.92
C LEU A 51 -4.43 -14.90 -6.52
N ASN A 52 -3.64 -15.03 -7.58
CA ASN A 52 -3.34 -16.31 -8.18
C ASN A 52 -2.39 -17.11 -7.28
N THR A 53 -2.77 -18.33 -6.91
CA THR A 53 -1.99 -19.18 -6.00
C THR A 53 -0.55 -19.40 -6.48
N LYS A 54 -0.31 -19.58 -7.78
CA LYS A 54 1.05 -19.76 -8.31
C LYS A 54 1.90 -18.52 -8.12
N LEU A 55 1.30 -17.34 -8.35
CA LEU A 55 1.96 -16.06 -8.10
C LEU A 55 2.27 -15.89 -6.61
N VAL A 56 1.30 -16.12 -5.73
CA VAL A 56 1.50 -16.02 -4.27
C VAL A 56 2.65 -16.92 -3.82
N LEU A 57 2.67 -18.18 -4.26
CA LEU A 57 3.75 -19.13 -3.94
C LEU A 57 5.12 -18.69 -4.47
N SER A 58 5.17 -17.97 -5.60
CA SER A 58 6.44 -17.45 -6.13
C SER A 58 7.11 -16.40 -5.24
N TYR A 59 6.37 -15.81 -4.29
CA TYR A 59 6.91 -14.86 -3.31
C TYR A 59 7.40 -15.52 -2.01
N ALA A 60 7.22 -16.84 -1.83
CA ALA A 60 7.54 -17.52 -0.58
C ALA A 60 9.00 -17.32 -0.13
N GLU A 61 9.96 -17.45 -1.03
CA GLU A 61 11.38 -17.24 -0.70
C GLU A 61 11.69 -15.80 -0.29
N LYS A 62 11.09 -14.82 -0.97
CA LYS A 62 11.24 -13.39 -0.63
C LYS A 62 10.61 -13.04 0.71
N GLN A 63 9.45 -13.62 1.01
CA GLN A 63 8.80 -13.43 2.30
C GLN A 63 9.62 -14.07 3.43
N ASN A 64 10.14 -15.29 3.21
CA ASN A 64 11.05 -15.92 4.16
C ASN A 64 12.31 -15.08 4.43
N PHE A 65 12.88 -14.48 3.38
CA PHE A 65 14.02 -13.56 3.53
C PHE A 65 13.67 -12.34 4.40
N VAL A 66 12.51 -11.70 4.20
CA VAL A 66 12.06 -10.59 5.04
C VAL A 66 11.80 -11.06 6.49
N THR A 67 11.25 -12.26 6.68
CA THR A 67 11.08 -12.85 8.01
C THR A 67 12.42 -13.04 8.71
N SER A 68 13.45 -13.57 8.02
CA SER A 68 14.80 -13.67 8.58
C SER A 68 15.36 -12.31 8.99
N ARG A 69 15.18 -11.28 8.15
CA ARG A 69 15.58 -9.90 8.50
C ARG A 69 14.87 -9.37 9.74
N PHE A 70 13.62 -9.76 9.98
CA PHE A 70 12.90 -9.35 11.19
C PHE A 70 13.42 -10.06 12.44
N ILE A 71 13.84 -11.32 12.32
CA ILE A 71 14.52 -12.04 13.40
C ILE A 71 15.84 -11.33 13.74
N ASP A 72 16.65 -11.03 12.72
CA ASP A 72 17.92 -10.30 12.89
C ASP A 72 17.69 -8.91 13.52
N TYR A 73 16.60 -8.24 13.13
CA TYR A 73 16.19 -6.96 13.71
C TYR A 73 15.83 -7.06 15.20
N ILE A 74 15.15 -8.14 15.61
CA ILE A 74 14.83 -8.39 17.02
C ILE A 74 16.12 -8.61 17.83
N ASP A 75 17.06 -9.39 17.30
CA ASP A 75 18.36 -9.60 17.94
C ASP A 75 19.15 -8.29 18.06
N LEU A 76 19.16 -7.49 16.99
CA LEU A 76 19.76 -6.16 16.99
C LEU A 76 19.13 -5.26 18.06
N PHE A 77 17.79 -5.25 18.16
CA PHE A 77 17.06 -4.47 19.15
C PHE A 77 17.44 -4.87 20.58
N GLN A 78 17.48 -6.16 20.89
CA GLN A 78 17.85 -6.64 22.22
C GLN A 78 19.29 -6.25 22.57
N ASN A 79 20.22 -6.41 21.62
CA ASN A 79 21.63 -6.10 21.81
C ASN A 79 21.87 -4.59 22.03
N GLU A 80 21.24 -3.72 21.23
CA GLU A 80 21.44 -2.27 21.32
C GLU A 80 20.74 -1.64 22.53
N THR A 81 19.52 -2.08 22.85
CA THR A 81 18.73 -1.49 23.95
C THR A 81 19.04 -2.10 25.31
N ARG A 82 19.64 -3.29 25.32
CA ARG A 82 19.80 -4.15 26.51
C ARG A 82 18.46 -4.46 27.18
N GLN A 83 17.38 -4.50 26.39
CA GLN A 83 16.02 -4.82 26.85
C GLN A 83 15.61 -6.20 26.32
N ASN A 84 14.98 -6.98 27.20
CA ASN A 84 14.38 -8.27 26.83
C ASN A 84 12.90 -8.14 26.43
N ILE A 85 12.37 -6.92 26.41
CA ILE A 85 10.98 -6.62 26.09
C ILE A 85 10.96 -5.55 25.00
N MET A 86 10.27 -5.86 23.91
CA MET A 86 10.02 -4.93 22.82
C MET A 86 8.69 -4.22 23.07
N TYR A 87 8.75 -2.97 23.55
CA TYR A 87 7.57 -2.11 23.70
C TYR A 87 7.10 -1.61 22.34
N ASP A 88 5.81 -1.24 22.25
CA ASP A 88 5.21 -0.74 21.00
C ASP A 88 5.43 -1.70 19.81
N ILE A 89 5.04 -2.96 20.00
CA ILE A 89 5.18 -4.01 18.97
C ILE A 89 4.55 -3.59 17.63
N PHE A 90 3.53 -2.73 17.64
CA PHE A 90 2.89 -2.24 16.43
C PHE A 90 3.86 -1.47 15.53
N SER A 91 4.69 -0.55 16.07
CA SER A 91 5.67 0.16 15.24
C SER A 91 6.75 -0.76 14.68
N HIS A 92 7.12 -1.80 15.41
CA HIS A 92 8.05 -2.83 14.94
C HIS A 92 7.43 -3.70 13.84
N LEU A 93 6.16 -4.07 13.97
CA LEU A 93 5.41 -4.78 12.94
C LEU A 93 5.16 -3.91 11.70
N LEU A 94 4.99 -2.60 11.85
CA LEU A 94 4.93 -1.70 10.70
C LEU A 94 6.24 -1.73 9.89
N LYS A 95 7.42 -1.75 10.55
CA LYS A 95 8.69 -1.92 9.83
C LYS A 95 8.75 -3.23 9.06
N PHE A 96 8.38 -4.34 9.72
CA PHE A 96 8.34 -5.68 9.11
C PHE A 96 7.41 -5.72 7.90
N THR A 97 6.19 -5.22 8.06
CA THR A 97 5.16 -5.27 7.02
C THR A 97 5.48 -4.35 5.85
N ILE A 98 6.09 -3.17 6.09
CA ILE A 98 6.62 -2.32 5.02
C ILE A 98 7.64 -3.11 4.18
N GLU A 99 8.62 -3.77 4.79
CA GLU A 99 9.57 -4.60 4.02
C GLU A 99 8.84 -5.73 3.28
N GLY A 100 7.93 -6.43 3.97
CA GLY A 100 7.21 -7.60 3.45
C GLY A 100 6.33 -7.29 2.25
N ILE A 101 5.59 -6.19 2.27
CA ILE A 101 4.83 -5.77 1.09
C ILE A 101 5.73 -5.18 0.02
N SER A 102 6.83 -4.50 0.38
CA SER A 102 7.70 -3.82 -0.58
C SER A 102 8.33 -4.77 -1.62
N VAL A 103 8.72 -5.98 -1.19
CA VAL A 103 9.28 -7.01 -2.08
C VAL A 103 8.24 -7.61 -3.04
N THR A 104 6.96 -7.39 -2.79
CA THR A 104 5.85 -7.80 -3.68
C THR A 104 5.40 -6.64 -4.58
N CYS A 105 5.17 -5.48 -3.97
CA CYS A 105 4.67 -4.27 -4.61
C CYS A 105 5.14 -3.07 -3.77
N PRO A 106 6.07 -2.22 -4.25
CA PRO A 106 6.49 -1.99 -5.63
C PRO A 106 7.47 -3.00 -6.24
N GLY A 107 7.81 -4.09 -5.54
CA GLY A 107 8.74 -5.10 -6.05
C GLY A 107 10.22 -4.75 -5.82
N ILE A 108 10.50 -3.90 -4.82
CA ILE A 108 11.85 -3.56 -4.38
C ILE A 108 11.86 -3.52 -2.86
N LEU A 109 12.93 -4.02 -2.25
CA LEU A 109 13.10 -3.99 -0.80
C LEU A 109 13.27 -2.55 -0.32
N ILE A 110 12.38 -2.10 0.55
CA ILE A 110 12.50 -0.83 1.28
C ILE A 110 13.06 -1.15 2.67
N PRO A 111 14.31 -0.78 3.01
CA PRO A 111 15.01 -1.27 4.20
C PRO A 111 14.57 -0.54 5.49
N CYS A 112 13.43 -0.94 6.06
CA CYS A 112 12.92 -0.42 7.33
C CYS A 112 13.54 -1.09 8.57
N LEU A 113 14.12 -2.28 8.41
CA LEU A 113 14.67 -3.11 9.49
C LEU A 113 16.18 -2.89 9.72
N ASP A 114 16.84 -2.02 8.94
CA ASP A 114 18.28 -1.76 9.10
C ASP A 114 18.61 -0.88 10.33
N SER A 115 17.61 -0.26 10.97
CA SER A 115 17.82 0.61 12.14
C SER A 115 16.67 0.55 13.14
N ILE A 116 17.01 0.52 14.43
CA ILE A 116 16.04 0.62 15.51
C ILE A 116 15.55 2.08 15.73
N LYS A 117 16.40 3.08 15.48
CA LYS A 117 16.18 4.48 15.92
C LYS A 117 15.34 5.31 14.96
N ASN A 118 15.34 4.98 13.67
CA ASN A 118 14.69 5.80 12.66
C ASN A 118 13.26 5.31 12.41
N SER A 119 12.28 6.20 12.65
CA SER A 119 10.96 6.05 12.06
C SER A 119 11.07 6.31 10.55
N ASN A 120 10.64 5.35 9.73
CA ASN A 120 10.62 5.55 8.29
C ASN A 120 9.50 6.55 7.94
N GLU A 121 9.78 7.51 7.04
CA GLU A 121 8.78 8.46 6.51
C GLU A 121 7.51 7.75 6.04
N ILE A 122 7.64 6.56 5.43
CA ILE A 122 6.53 5.71 5.00
C ILE A 122 5.68 5.25 6.17
N MET A 123 6.29 4.87 7.30
CA MET A 123 5.58 4.42 8.49
C MET A 123 4.72 5.54 9.07
N THR A 124 5.32 6.72 9.27
CA THR A 124 4.61 7.91 9.76
C THR A 124 3.48 8.30 8.80
N ALA A 125 3.76 8.31 7.50
CA ALA A 125 2.76 8.65 6.50
C ALA A 125 1.63 7.61 6.41
N SER A 126 1.89 6.32 6.66
CA SER A 126 0.84 5.28 6.66
C SER A 126 -0.12 5.47 7.84
N ILE A 127 0.42 5.73 9.04
CA ILE A 127 -0.38 6.05 10.23
C ILE A 127 -1.20 7.32 9.99
N ASP A 128 -0.58 8.39 9.49
CA ASP A 128 -1.28 9.65 9.20
C ASP A 128 -2.33 9.49 8.09
N PHE A 129 -2.10 8.61 7.12
CA PHE A 129 -3.07 8.29 6.08
C PHE A 129 -4.33 7.65 6.67
N MET A 130 -4.16 6.65 7.54
CA MET A 130 -5.27 5.98 8.21
C MET A 130 -6.03 6.92 9.15
N ASP A 131 -5.32 7.75 9.91
CA ASP A 131 -5.92 8.81 10.74
C ASP A 131 -6.73 9.80 9.89
N GLY A 132 -6.15 10.27 8.77
CA GLY A 132 -6.82 11.19 7.84
C GLY A 132 -8.07 10.59 7.22
N LEU A 133 -8.01 9.31 6.83
CA LEU A 133 -9.19 8.56 6.36
C LEU A 133 -10.27 8.50 7.44
N TYR A 134 -9.90 8.12 8.66
CA TYR A 134 -10.86 8.00 9.76
C TYR A 134 -11.53 9.33 10.12
N LEU A 135 -10.74 10.40 10.22
CA LEU A 135 -11.25 11.74 10.53
C LEU A 135 -12.22 12.22 9.44
N THR A 136 -11.86 12.06 8.17
CA THR A 136 -12.70 12.51 7.05
C THR A 136 -13.97 11.69 6.87
N LEU A 137 -14.00 10.42 7.31
CA LEU A 137 -15.21 9.59 7.35
C LEU A 137 -16.21 10.04 8.43
N LYS A 138 -15.71 10.60 9.53
CA LYS A 138 -16.55 11.16 10.62
C LYS A 138 -17.07 12.55 10.32
N GLU A 139 -16.31 13.32 9.55
CA GLU A 139 -16.69 14.67 9.16
C GLU A 139 -17.86 14.63 8.16
N PRO A 140 -18.84 15.55 8.28
CA PRO A 140 -19.70 15.85 7.14
C PRO A 140 -18.84 16.33 5.96
N ASN A 141 -19.40 16.34 4.74
CA ASN A 141 -18.69 16.67 3.49
C ASN A 141 -18.19 18.14 3.38
N ILE A 142 -17.91 18.83 4.49
CA ILE A 142 -17.35 20.18 4.61
C ILE A 142 -15.96 20.25 3.97
N TRP A 143 -15.19 19.15 3.99
CA TRP A 143 -13.88 19.07 3.36
C TRP A 143 -13.90 19.34 1.84
N LYS A 144 -15.08 19.28 1.19
CA LYS A 144 -15.25 19.69 -0.21
C LYS A 144 -15.09 21.21 -0.41
N PHE A 145 -15.41 22.00 0.61
CA PHE A 145 -15.42 23.46 0.55
C PHE A 145 -14.24 24.09 1.31
N TYR A 146 -13.85 23.50 2.44
CA TYR A 146 -12.73 23.96 3.26
C TYR A 146 -11.86 22.78 3.68
N LYS A 147 -10.54 22.85 3.46
CA LYS A 147 -9.61 21.78 3.87
C LYS A 147 -9.55 21.64 5.39
N THR A 148 -10.33 20.71 5.94
CA THR A 148 -10.36 20.35 7.37
C THR A 148 -9.02 19.78 7.83
N LYS A 149 -8.83 19.61 9.14
CA LYS A 149 -7.60 18.98 9.68
C LYS A 149 -7.46 17.54 9.19
N GLY A 150 -8.55 16.75 9.20
CA GLY A 150 -8.54 15.39 8.68
C GLY A 150 -8.17 15.34 7.20
N TYR A 151 -8.78 16.22 6.39
CA TYR A 151 -8.51 16.27 4.96
C TYR A 151 -7.06 16.68 4.64
N LYS A 152 -6.52 17.70 5.33
CA LYS A 152 -5.10 18.08 5.17
C LYS A 152 -4.16 16.95 5.56
N LYS A 153 -4.43 16.25 6.66
CA LYS A 153 -3.64 15.08 7.08
C LYS A 153 -3.65 14.00 6.00
N LEU A 154 -4.83 13.66 5.47
CA LEU A 154 -5.00 12.72 4.37
C LEU A 154 -4.19 13.11 3.13
N GLU A 155 -4.28 14.38 2.68
CA GLU A 155 -3.54 14.87 1.51
C GLU A 155 -2.01 14.82 1.72
N CYS A 156 -1.51 15.27 2.88
CA CYS A 156 -0.08 15.29 3.18
C CYS A 156 0.50 13.88 3.26
N ALA A 157 -0.22 12.97 3.92
CA ALA A 157 0.18 11.57 4.04
C ALA A 157 0.19 10.87 2.68
N HIS A 158 -0.92 10.97 1.94
CA HIS A 158 -1.06 10.35 0.62
C HIS A 158 0.01 10.87 -0.36
N SER A 159 0.23 12.18 -0.44
CA SER A 159 1.26 12.75 -1.31
C SER A 159 2.69 12.33 -0.95
N SER A 160 2.97 12.12 0.35
CA SER A 160 4.28 11.63 0.79
C SER A 160 4.50 10.18 0.36
N ILE A 161 3.52 9.30 0.57
CA ILE A 161 3.61 7.89 0.12
C ILE A 161 3.68 7.82 -1.41
N TYR A 162 2.85 8.59 -2.12
CA TYR A 162 2.87 8.65 -3.57
C TYR A 162 4.26 9.03 -4.10
N ARG A 163 4.91 10.04 -3.50
CA ARG A 163 6.28 10.46 -3.87
C ARG A 163 7.29 9.33 -3.69
N GLN A 164 7.25 8.63 -2.55
CA GLN A 164 8.17 7.52 -2.27
C GLN A 164 7.95 6.36 -3.25
N ILE A 165 6.70 5.95 -3.47
CA ILE A 165 6.36 4.85 -4.40
C ILE A 165 6.69 5.21 -5.84
N ASN A 166 6.36 6.42 -6.29
CA ASN A 166 6.62 6.85 -7.67
C ASN A 166 8.13 6.89 -7.97
N LYS A 167 8.97 7.27 -7.00
CA LYS A 167 10.44 7.21 -7.14
C LYS A 167 10.92 5.79 -7.49
N HIS A 168 10.45 4.79 -6.76
CA HIS A 168 10.81 3.39 -7.02
C HIS A 168 10.20 2.86 -8.33
N LEU A 169 8.97 3.24 -8.63
CA LEU A 169 8.29 2.78 -9.84
C LEU A 169 8.96 3.22 -11.14
N HIS A 170 9.59 4.40 -11.18
CA HIS A 170 10.39 4.80 -12.35
C HIS A 170 11.56 3.84 -12.62
N GLU A 171 12.21 3.35 -11.57
CA GLU A 171 13.26 2.35 -11.69
C GLU A 171 12.70 0.99 -12.15
N ILE A 172 11.59 0.54 -11.56
CA ILE A 172 10.91 -0.70 -11.94
C ILE A 172 10.47 -0.64 -13.41
N LYS A 173 9.92 0.49 -13.86
CA LYS A 173 9.55 0.72 -15.27
C LYS A 173 10.77 0.65 -16.19
N ARG A 174 11.91 1.22 -15.79
CA ARG A 174 13.16 1.12 -16.56
C ARG A 174 13.65 -0.33 -16.65
N MET A 175 13.62 -1.08 -15.56
CA MET A 175 13.99 -2.50 -15.55
C MET A 175 13.07 -3.32 -16.46
N HIS A 176 11.78 -3.02 -16.44
CA HIS A 176 10.78 -3.64 -17.29
C HIS A 176 11.06 -3.43 -18.78
N ASN A 177 11.26 -2.17 -19.19
CA ASN A 177 11.56 -1.82 -20.58
C ASN A 177 12.85 -2.48 -21.10
N ASN A 178 13.80 -2.75 -20.20
CA ASN A 178 15.05 -3.43 -20.52
C ASN A 178 14.97 -4.97 -20.46
N GLY A 179 13.79 -5.54 -20.17
CA GLY A 179 13.61 -6.99 -20.03
C GLY A 179 14.22 -7.61 -18.76
N ASN A 180 14.60 -6.77 -17.79
CA ASN A 180 15.32 -7.18 -16.57
C ASN A 180 14.43 -7.29 -15.33
N LEU A 181 13.14 -6.93 -15.43
CA LEU A 181 12.23 -6.99 -14.30
C LEU A 181 11.84 -8.44 -13.99
N LYS A 182 12.28 -8.94 -12.83
CA LYS A 182 11.98 -10.30 -12.35
C LYS A 182 10.73 -10.38 -11.46
N GLU A 183 10.16 -9.24 -11.09
CA GLU A 183 8.99 -9.19 -10.21
C GLU A 183 7.70 -9.52 -10.97
N PRO A 184 7.11 -10.71 -10.75
CA PRO A 184 6.04 -11.21 -11.63
C PRO A 184 4.76 -10.37 -11.53
N PHE A 185 4.39 -9.89 -10.35
CA PHE A 185 3.23 -9.02 -10.19
C PHE A 185 3.42 -7.67 -10.90
N MET A 186 4.56 -7.00 -10.66
CA MET A 186 4.84 -5.70 -11.26
C MET A 186 5.01 -5.79 -12.78
N ALA A 187 5.61 -6.88 -13.29
CA ALA A 187 5.69 -7.14 -14.72
C ALA A 187 4.30 -7.31 -15.34
N ALA A 188 3.41 -8.07 -14.69
CA ALA A 188 2.02 -8.23 -15.17
C ALA A 188 1.25 -6.91 -15.15
N LEU A 189 1.43 -6.08 -14.11
CA LEU A 189 0.78 -4.77 -13.99
C LEU A 189 1.28 -3.80 -15.07
N LEU A 190 2.59 -3.77 -15.36
CA LEU A 190 3.20 -2.90 -16.37
C LEU A 190 2.93 -3.33 -17.81
N HIS A 191 2.76 -4.63 -18.07
CA HIS A 191 2.34 -5.13 -19.39
C HIS A 191 0.88 -4.87 -19.71
N ASN A 192 0.05 -4.50 -18.73
CA ASN A 192 -1.37 -4.32 -18.93
C ASN A 192 -1.67 -3.01 -19.69
N SER A 193 -1.92 -3.11 -20.99
CA SER A 193 -2.24 -1.97 -21.85
C SER A 193 -3.63 -1.37 -21.59
N SER A 194 -4.47 -2.00 -20.76
CA SER A 194 -5.78 -1.48 -20.39
C SER A 194 -5.73 -0.42 -19.31
N ILE A 195 -4.59 -0.20 -18.65
CA ILE A 195 -4.42 0.82 -17.60
C ILE A 195 -3.34 1.84 -17.96
N GLN A 196 -3.50 3.08 -17.45
CA GLN A 196 -2.53 4.14 -17.67
C GLN A 196 -1.41 4.10 -16.61
N TRP A 197 -0.33 4.85 -16.86
CA TRP A 197 0.78 4.94 -15.89
C TRP A 197 0.32 5.45 -14.52
N GLN A 198 -0.57 6.43 -14.49
CA GLN A 198 -1.15 7.00 -13.27
C GLN A 198 -1.93 5.93 -12.48
N ASP A 199 -2.61 5.01 -13.17
CA ASP A 199 -3.29 3.87 -12.57
C ASP A 199 -2.31 2.86 -11.99
N VAL A 200 -1.21 2.57 -12.69
CA VAL A 200 -0.13 1.70 -12.17
C VAL A 200 0.41 2.26 -10.85
N VAL A 201 0.72 3.56 -10.81
CA VAL A 201 1.23 4.20 -9.60
C VAL A 201 0.20 4.16 -8.47
N MET A 202 -1.06 4.49 -8.77
CA MET A 202 -2.13 4.50 -7.77
C MET A 202 -2.42 3.10 -7.21
N LEU A 203 -2.49 2.08 -8.06
CA LEU A 203 -2.71 0.68 -7.65
C LEU A 203 -1.54 0.14 -6.84
N THR A 204 -0.31 0.46 -7.23
CA THR A 204 0.89 0.08 -6.47
C THR A 204 0.83 0.67 -5.06
N MET A 205 0.52 1.97 -4.96
CA MET A 205 0.39 2.66 -3.69
C MET A 205 -0.72 2.06 -2.80
N GLU A 206 -1.89 1.73 -3.36
CA GLU A 206 -2.98 1.13 -2.60
C GLU A 206 -2.66 -0.28 -2.10
N ILE A 207 -2.06 -1.12 -2.94
CA ILE A 207 -1.64 -2.47 -2.54
C ILE A 207 -0.58 -2.38 -1.44
N PHE A 208 0.39 -1.47 -1.61
CA PHE A 208 1.43 -1.22 -0.63
C PHE A 208 0.84 -0.80 0.72
N LEU A 209 -0.01 0.23 0.76
CA LEU A 209 -0.65 0.68 2.00
C LEU A 209 -1.51 -0.39 2.64
N GLY A 210 -2.32 -1.09 1.84
CA GLY A 210 -3.16 -2.18 2.34
C GLY A 210 -2.36 -3.31 2.98
N GLY A 211 -1.16 -3.61 2.45
CA GLY A 211 -0.27 -4.63 3.00
C GLY A 211 0.45 -4.22 4.28
N ILE A 212 0.58 -2.92 4.57
CA ILE A 212 1.18 -2.42 5.80
C ILE A 212 0.20 -2.58 6.97
N ASP A 213 -0.91 -1.85 6.95
CA ASP A 213 -1.75 -1.68 8.13
C ASP A 213 -2.54 -2.96 8.49
N ALA A 214 -3.07 -3.67 7.48
CA ALA A 214 -3.86 -4.87 7.72
C ALA A 214 -3.02 -6.02 8.28
N THR A 215 -1.78 -6.16 7.80
CA THR A 215 -0.88 -7.22 8.23
C THR A 215 -0.30 -6.92 9.62
N ALA A 216 0.01 -5.65 9.93
CA ALA A 216 0.60 -5.28 11.22
C ALA A 216 -0.39 -5.37 12.39
N THR A 217 -1.70 -5.46 12.11
CA THR A 217 -2.78 -5.49 13.12
C THR A 217 -3.37 -6.88 13.35
N THR A 218 -2.93 -7.91 12.61
CA THR A 218 -3.39 -9.31 12.75
C THR A 218 -2.38 -10.13 13.54
#